data_AF-A0A351YGT3-F1
#
_entry.id   AF-A0A351YGT3-F1
#
_cell.length_a   1.000
_cell.length_b   1.000
_cell.length_c   1.000
_cell.angle_alpha   90.00
_cell.angle_beta   90.00
_cell.angle_gamma   90.00
#
_symmetry.space_group_name_H-M   'P 1'
#
loop_
_entity.id
_entity.type
_entity.pdbx_description
1 polymer ?
#
loop_
_entity_poly.entity_id
_entity_poly.type
_entity_poly.pdbx_seq_one_letter_code
_entity_poly.pdbx_strand_id
1 'polypeptide(L)'
;MEYYEFNTFKFFRRYFNLPKSMKLQWCVIEEMPHRKPKELRLGILLPEYTGGKYIDVAQRRMFSQVECGLIYRKAWPAKRTLQGDNYLYQTEIYALKIVCTKHFIADIYRSSWYTDDSPSTMLL
;
A
#
# COMPACT_ATOMS: atom_id res chain seq x y z
N MET A 1 6.03 -26.82 4.79
CA MET A 1 6.13 -25.49 4.15
C MET A 1 5.01 -24.66 4.77
N GLU A 2 5.31 -23.68 5.63
CA GLU A 2 4.25 -22.76 6.10
C GLU A 2 3.70 -22.07 4.86
N TYR A 3 2.40 -22.22 4.59
CA TYR A 3 1.74 -21.36 3.61
C TYR A 3 1.81 -19.93 4.15
N TYR A 4 2.74 -19.14 3.62
CA TYR A 4 2.64 -17.70 3.78
C TYR A 4 1.38 -17.29 3.03
N GLU A 5 0.35 -16.92 3.77
CA GLU A 5 -0.81 -16.24 3.20
C GLU A 5 -0.34 -14.90 2.66
N PHE A 6 0.10 -14.91 1.39
CA PHE A 6 0.53 -13.74 0.67
C PHE A 6 -0.58 -12.69 0.69
N ASN A 7 -0.21 -11.42 0.65
CA ASN A 7 -1.13 -10.30 0.71
C ASN A 7 -2.02 -10.27 1.96
N THR A 8 -1.48 -10.73 3.10
CA THR A 8 -2.05 -10.49 4.43
C THR A 8 -1.23 -9.46 5.20
N PHE A 9 -1.85 -8.78 6.16
CA PHE A 9 -1.10 -7.93 7.08
C PHE A 9 -0.03 -8.69 7.85
N LYS A 10 -0.23 -9.98 8.15
CA LYS A 10 0.81 -10.82 8.79
C LYS A 10 2.04 -10.95 7.90
N PHE A 11 1.84 -11.22 6.61
CA PHE A 11 2.91 -11.27 5.62
C PHE A 11 3.67 -9.92 5.54
N PHE A 12 2.94 -8.82 5.36
CA PHE A 12 3.56 -7.50 5.21
C PHE A 12 4.29 -7.01 6.46
N ARG A 13 3.76 -7.29 7.65
CA ARG A 13 4.48 -7.02 8.91
C ARG A 13 5.82 -7.72 8.95
N ARG A 14 5.86 -9.01 8.60
CA ARG A 14 7.10 -9.78 8.58
C ARG A 14 8.06 -9.27 7.52
N TYR A 15 7.56 -9.01 6.31
CA TYR A 15 8.39 -8.60 5.17
C TYR A 15 9.08 -7.24 5.39
N PHE A 16 8.34 -6.27 5.91
CA PHE A 16 8.85 -4.91 6.14
C PHE A 16 9.37 -4.69 7.57
N ASN A 17 9.39 -5.73 8.41
CA ASN A 17 9.74 -5.63 9.84
C ASN A 17 8.92 -4.57 10.59
N LEU A 18 7.61 -4.52 10.35
CA LEU A 18 6.72 -3.53 10.97
C LEU A 18 6.38 -3.91 12.42
N PRO A 19 6.32 -2.94 13.35
CA PRO A 19 5.87 -3.19 14.72
C PRO A 19 4.50 -3.85 14.76
N LYS A 20 4.28 -4.82 15.65
CA LYS A 20 2.97 -5.49 15.82
C LYS A 20 1.86 -4.50 16.18
N SER A 21 2.19 -3.45 16.92
CA SER A 21 1.28 -2.37 17.35
C SER A 21 0.89 -1.40 16.23
N MET A 22 1.65 -1.34 15.13
CA MET A 22 1.36 -0.42 14.02
C MET A 22 0.04 -0.80 13.36
N LYS A 23 -0.97 0.08 13.37
CA LYS A 23 -2.24 -0.18 12.69
C LYS A 23 -2.03 -0.14 11.17
N LEU A 24 -2.37 -1.24 10.49
CA LEU A 24 -2.31 -1.32 9.03
C LEU A 24 -3.71 -1.24 8.46
N GLN A 25 -3.85 -0.57 7.32
CA GLN A 25 -5.13 -0.43 6.63
C GLN A 25 -4.93 -0.67 5.14
N TRP A 26 -5.86 -1.39 4.50
CA TRP A 26 -5.84 -1.54 3.05
C TRP A 26 -6.10 -0.18 2.40
N CYS A 27 -5.49 0.06 1.24
CA CYS A 27 -5.76 1.25 0.45
C CYS A 27 -5.76 0.96 -1.05
N VAL A 28 -6.45 1.83 -1.79
CA VAL A 28 -6.32 1.93 -3.24
C VAL A 28 -5.37 3.09 -3.54
N ILE A 29 -4.26 2.78 -4.18
CA ILE A 29 -3.31 3.76 -4.69
C ILE A 29 -3.85 4.24 -6.02
N GLU A 30 -4.05 5.55 -6.13
CA GLU A 30 -4.38 6.23 -7.36
C GLU A 30 -3.13 6.95 -7.86
N GLU A 31 -2.59 6.52 -9.00
CA GLU A 31 -1.47 7.17 -9.66
C GLU A 31 -1.90 7.73 -11.02
N MET A 32 -1.56 8.98 -11.26
CA MET A 32 -1.77 9.67 -12.54
C MET A 32 -0.42 10.24 -12.99
N PRO A 33 0.35 9.49 -13.78
CA PRO A 33 1.60 9.98 -14.35
C PRO A 33 1.30 10.99 -15.47
N HIS A 34 2.20 11.97 -15.67
CA HIS A 34 2.07 12.93 -16.77
C HIS A 34 1.92 12.22 -18.13
N ARG A 35 0.88 12.58 -18.89
CA ARG A 35 0.55 12.02 -20.22
C ARG A 35 0.31 10.50 -20.25
N LYS A 36 0.00 9.88 -19.11
CA LYS A 36 -0.39 8.46 -19.05
C LYS A 36 -1.79 8.29 -18.47
N PRO A 37 -2.48 7.19 -18.80
CA PRO A 37 -3.72 6.83 -18.14
C PRO A 37 -3.55 6.71 -16.63
N LYS A 38 -4.65 6.94 -15.92
CA LYS A 38 -4.74 6.68 -14.49
C LYS A 38 -4.58 5.19 -14.20
N GLU A 39 -3.76 4.88 -13.19
CA GLU A 39 -3.54 3.52 -12.71
C GLU A 39 -4.05 3.39 -11.27
N LEU A 40 -4.76 2.30 -11.01
CA LEU A 40 -5.17 1.91 -9.66
C LEU A 40 -4.37 0.68 -9.21
N ARG A 41 -3.77 0.76 -8.02
CA ARG A 41 -3.01 -0.34 -7.43
C ARG A 41 -3.42 -0.61 -6.00
N LEU A 42 -3.25 -1.86 -5.57
CA LEU A 42 -3.52 -2.24 -4.19
C LEU A 42 -2.35 -1.84 -3.30
N GLY A 43 -2.64 -1.26 -2.15
CA GLY A 43 -1.64 -0.85 -1.17
C GLY A 43 -2.04 -1.13 0.27
N ILE A 44 -1.10 -0.86 1.18
CA ILE A 44 -1.32 -0.78 2.62
C ILE A 44 -0.94 0.61 3.08
N LEU A 45 -1.92 1.34 3.59
CA LEU A 45 -1.71 2.64 4.22
C LEU A 45 -1.09 2.43 5.60
N LEU A 46 -0.06 3.22 5.88
CA LEU A 46 0.59 3.26 7.18
C LEU A 46 0.04 4.43 8.00
N PRO A 47 0.18 4.41 9.32
CA PRO A 47 -0.28 5.51 10.16
C PRO A 47 0.35 6.85 9.79
N GLU A 48 -0.37 7.95 10.04
CA GLU A 48 0.06 9.31 9.67
C GLU A 48 1.43 9.69 10.24
N TYR A 49 1.79 9.22 11.44
CA TYR A 49 3.10 9.46 12.06
C TYR A 49 4.29 8.94 11.22
N THR A 50 4.04 8.06 10.25
CA THR A 50 5.06 7.60 9.29
C THR A 50 5.32 8.60 8.16
N GLY A 51 4.71 9.80 8.21
CA GLY A 51 4.76 10.80 7.15
C GLY A 51 3.78 10.51 6.00
N GLY A 52 2.65 9.85 6.30
CA GLY A 52 1.63 9.50 5.30
C GLY A 52 2.12 8.51 4.23
N LYS A 53 3.08 7.65 4.58
CA LYS A 53 3.64 6.61 3.70
C LYS A 53 2.64 5.46 3.47
N TYR A 54 2.86 4.70 2.41
CA TYR A 54 2.11 3.48 2.11
C TYR A 54 3.04 2.41 1.51
N ILE A 55 2.62 1.15 1.56
CA ILE A 55 3.27 0.03 0.88
C ILE A 55 2.48 -0.28 -0.39
N ASP A 56 3.13 -0.30 -1.55
CA ASP A 56 2.56 -0.89 -2.75
C ASP A 56 2.66 -2.42 -2.67
N VAL A 57 1.54 -3.12 -2.78
CA VAL A 57 1.47 -4.59 -2.62
C VAL A 57 2.22 -5.31 -3.73
N ALA A 58 2.05 -4.87 -4.97
CA ALA A 58 2.66 -5.52 -6.13
C ALA A 58 4.16 -5.22 -6.19
N GLN A 59 4.55 -3.97 -5.92
CA GLN A 59 5.96 -3.57 -5.96
C GLN A 59 6.73 -3.99 -4.70
N ARG A 60 6.01 -4.36 -3.63
CA ARG A 60 6.57 -4.68 -2.32
C ARG A 60 7.57 -3.61 -1.89
N ARG A 61 7.17 -2.34 -1.95
CA ARG A 61 8.01 -1.20 -1.54
C ARG A 61 7.18 -0.10 -0.89
N MET A 62 7.81 0.63 0.02
CA MET A 62 7.25 1.81 0.66
C MET A 62 7.41 3.06 -0.23
N PHE A 63 6.36 3.87 -0.28
CA PHE A 63 6.32 5.13 -0.99
C PHE A 63 5.66 6.21 -0.15
N SER A 64 6.06 7.45 -0.40
CA SER A 64 5.30 8.62 0.04
C SER A 64 4.20 8.93 -0.97
N GLN A 65 3.13 9.57 -0.49
CA GLN A 65 2.17 10.24 -1.36
C GLN A 65 2.85 11.47 -2.00
N VAL A 66 2.54 11.76 -3.26
CA VAL A 66 3.19 12.83 -4.02
C VAL A 66 2.14 13.54 -4.87
N GLU A 67 2.19 14.86 -4.87
CA GLU A 67 1.40 15.70 -5.78
C GLU A 67 2.34 16.76 -6.34
N CYS A 68 2.82 16.55 -7.57
CA CYS A 68 3.60 17.54 -8.31
C CYS A 68 3.17 17.55 -9.78
N GLY A 69 3.58 18.58 -10.54
CA GLY A 69 3.17 18.75 -11.94
C GLY A 69 3.51 17.58 -12.89
N LEU A 70 4.37 16.64 -12.47
CA LEU A 70 4.78 15.48 -13.25
C LEU A 70 4.10 14.17 -12.82
N ILE A 71 3.68 14.06 -11.56
CA ILE A 71 3.06 12.85 -11.03
C ILE A 71 2.12 13.21 -9.89
N TYR A 72 0.92 12.66 -9.96
CA TYR A 72 0.00 12.61 -8.85
C TYR A 72 -0.10 11.17 -8.34
N ARG A 73 0.00 10.97 -7.03
CA ARG A 73 -0.03 9.68 -6.37
C ARG A 73 -0.59 9.85 -4.95
N LYS A 74 -1.81 9.35 -4.74
CA LYS A 74 -2.45 9.31 -3.41
C LYS A 74 -2.87 7.89 -3.04
N ALA A 75 -2.90 7.61 -1.75
CA ALA A 75 -3.31 6.33 -1.20
C ALA A 75 -4.61 6.52 -0.41
N TRP A 76 -5.70 5.99 -0.95
CA TRP A 76 -7.03 6.16 -0.40
C TRP A 76 -7.41 4.96 0.48
N PRO A 77 -7.78 5.16 1.75
CA PRO A 77 -8.18 4.07 2.62
C PRO A 77 -9.33 3.25 2.00
N ALA A 78 -9.23 1.92 2.10
CA ALA A 78 -10.16 0.99 1.48
C ALA A 78 -10.58 -0.12 2.45
N LYS A 79 -11.84 -0.54 2.33
CA LYS A 79 -12.38 -1.73 2.99
C LYS A 79 -12.14 -2.94 2.11
N ARG A 80 -11.75 -4.07 2.72
CA ARG A 80 -11.63 -5.36 2.05
C ARG A 80 -12.84 -6.22 2.38
N THR A 81 -13.54 -6.68 1.36
CA THR A 81 -14.68 -7.59 1.47
C THR A 81 -14.41 -8.86 0.68
N LEU A 82 -14.78 -10.01 1.21
CA LEU A 82 -14.69 -11.29 0.52
C LEU A 82 -15.89 -11.46 -0.42
N GLN A 83 -15.64 -11.76 -1.70
CA GLN A 83 -16.66 -12.04 -2.71
C GLN A 83 -16.29 -13.32 -3.47
N GLY A 84 -16.86 -14.46 -3.04
CA GLY A 84 -16.51 -15.77 -3.60
C GLY A 84 -15.02 -16.06 -3.41
N ASP A 85 -14.29 -16.19 -4.52
CA ASP A 85 -12.83 -16.40 -4.55
C ASP A 85 -11.99 -15.14 -4.74
N ASN A 86 -12.63 -13.98 -4.65
CA ASN A 86 -11.99 -12.69 -4.79
C ASN A 86 -12.08 -11.85 -3.53
N TYR A 87 -11.13 -10.97 -3.35
CA TYR A 87 -11.23 -9.82 -2.47
C TYR A 87 -11.59 -8.58 -3.28
N LEU A 88 -12.63 -7.89 -2.85
CA LEU A 88 -12.96 -6.55 -3.29
C LEU A 88 -12.35 -5.55 -2.31
N TYR A 89 -11.59 -4.60 -2.84
CA TYR A 89 -11.05 -3.46 -2.11
C TYR A 89 -11.75 -2.21 -2.60
N GLN A 90 -12.48 -1.53 -1.73
CA GLN A 90 -13.27 -0.36 -2.11
C GLN A 90 -13.01 0.81 -1.19
N THR A 91 -12.74 1.98 -1.77
CA THR A 91 -12.64 3.25 -1.03
C THR A 91 -14.01 3.76 -0.64
N GLU A 92 -14.13 4.38 0.54
CA GLU A 92 -15.41 4.89 1.02
C GLU A 92 -15.89 6.14 0.26
N ILE A 93 -14.97 7.06 -0.04
CA ILE A 93 -15.33 8.39 -0.55
C ILE A 93 -15.39 8.42 -2.08
N TYR A 94 -14.37 7.91 -2.76
CA TYR A 94 -14.20 8.08 -4.21
C TYR A 94 -14.70 6.90 -5.04
N ALA A 95 -15.35 5.92 -4.41
CA ALA A 95 -15.86 4.70 -5.02
C ALA A 95 -14.85 3.95 -5.93
N LEU A 96 -13.54 4.14 -5.70
CA LEU A 96 -12.49 3.40 -6.38
C LEU A 96 -12.52 1.95 -5.92
N LYS A 97 -12.31 1.01 -6.86
CA LYS A 97 -12.42 -0.42 -6.61
C LYS A 97 -11.28 -1.18 -7.27
N ILE A 98 -10.75 -2.14 -6.54
CA ILE A 98 -9.83 -3.15 -7.06
C ILE A 98 -10.38 -4.52 -6.67
N VAL A 99 -10.41 -5.44 -7.62
CA VAL A 99 -10.76 -6.84 -7.37
C VAL A 99 -9.52 -7.69 -7.62
N CYS A 100 -9.13 -8.48 -6.61
CA CYS A 100 -8.01 -9.40 -6.72
C CYS A 100 -8.48 -10.80 -6.34
N THR A 101 -7.93 -11.83 -6.99
CA THR A 101 -8.11 -13.21 -6.52
C THR A 101 -7.44 -13.40 -5.16
N LYS A 102 -7.97 -14.32 -4.32
CA LYS A 102 -7.36 -14.63 -3.01
C LYS A 102 -5.89 -15.02 -3.10
N HIS A 103 -5.49 -15.62 -4.23
CA HIS A 103 -4.15 -16.13 -4.49
C HIS A 103 -3.33 -15.21 -5.38
N PHE A 104 -3.78 -13.97 -5.61
CA PHE A 104 -3.06 -13.02 -6.45
C PHE A 104 -1.67 -12.78 -5.88
N ILE A 105 -0.62 -13.01 -6.67
CA ILE A 105 0.75 -12.64 -6.34
C ILE A 105 1.32 -11.95 -7.58
N ALA A 106 1.44 -10.63 -7.56
CA ALA A 106 2.27 -9.92 -8.51
C ALA A 106 3.72 -9.95 -7.98
N ASP A 107 4.57 -10.74 -8.62
CA ASP A 107 5.99 -10.98 -8.30
C ASP A 107 6.92 -10.05 -9.13
N ILE A 108 8.17 -9.63 -8.81
CA ILE A 108 9.04 -9.35 -7.63
C ILE A 108 10.12 -8.35 -8.12
N TYR A 109 10.88 -7.70 -7.22
CA TYR A 109 12.36 -7.82 -7.08
C TYR A 109 13.00 -6.59 -6.40
N ARG A 110 12.69 -6.20 -5.15
CA ARG A 110 13.60 -5.38 -4.29
C ARG A 110 13.27 -5.58 -2.81
N SER A 111 14.29 -5.75 -1.96
CA SER A 111 14.12 -5.65 -0.50
C SER A 111 13.77 -4.21 -0.12
N SER A 112 12.78 -4.02 0.71
CA SER A 112 12.41 -2.72 1.25
C SER A 112 12.35 -2.81 2.78
N TRP A 113 13.31 -2.16 3.42
CA TRP A 113 13.40 -2.08 4.87
C TRP A 113 12.54 -0.92 5.37
N TYR A 114 11.81 -1.11 6.46
CA TYR A 114 11.25 0.00 7.21
C TYR A 114 12.38 0.72 7.94
N THR A 115 12.64 1.96 7.57
CA THR A 115 13.43 2.90 8.36
C THR A 115 12.47 3.93 8.93
N ASP A 116 12.59 4.20 10.23
CA ASP A 116 11.83 5.23 10.93
C ASP A 116 12.38 6.62 10.57
N ASP A 117 12.47 6.90 9.27
CA ASP A 117 12.80 8.21 8.73
C ASP A 117 11.53 9.06 8.86
N SER A 118 11.17 9.36 10.10
CA SER A 118 10.52 10.62 10.42
C SER A 118 11.47 11.73 9.93
N PRO A 119 10.98 12.83 9.32
CA PRO A 119 11.84 13.97 9.05
C PRO A 119 12.40 14.39 10.40
N SER A 120 13.67 14.09 10.64
CA SER A 120 14.40 14.64 11.75
C SER A 120 14.33 16.13 11.50
N THR A 121 13.56 16.84 12.32
CA THR A 121 13.67 18.28 12.42
C THR A 121 15.10 18.55 12.90
N MET A 122 16.05 18.57 11.97
CA MET A 122 17.35 19.19 12.21
C MET A 122 17.05 20.68 12.29
N LEU A 123 16.76 21.13 13.50
CA LEU A 123 16.97 22.50 13.90
C LEU A 123 18.48 22.75 13.79
N LEU A 124 18.88 23.40 12.70
CA LEU A 124 20.11 24.19 12.62
C LEU A 124 19.70 25.63 12.29
#